data_AF-A0A7C5Q557-F1
#
_entry.id   AF-A0A7C5Q557-F1
#
_cell.length_a   1.000
_cell.length_b   1.000
_cell.length_c   1.000
_cell.angle_alpha   90.00
_cell.angle_beta   90.00
_cell.angle_gamma   90.00
#
_symmetry.space_group_name_H-M   'P 1'
#
loop_
_entity.id
_entity.type
_entity.pdbx_description
1 polymer ?
#
loop_
_entity_poly.entity_id
_entity_poly.type
_entity_poly.pdbx_seq_one_letter_code
_entity_poly.pdbx_strand_id
1 'polypeptide(L)'
;MKYREGWVVLAFIIILTAIIVPIPAFLLDILLAISITFSLAVLVLTFFVRTPLELSSFPTILLIGTLLRLSLNIAAARRILLYGHEGTHAAGHIIEGFGTFVVGGDVVVGLIVFLIFIVINFIVITRGAERISEVAARFTLDAMPGKQMSIDADLNAGLITEEEARSRREKL
;
A
#
# COMPACT_ATOMS: atom_id res chain seq x y z
N MET A 1 -11.86 4.50 20.06
CA MET A 1 -10.53 3.98 19.64
C MET A 1 -10.46 2.45 19.64
N LYS A 2 -10.95 1.74 20.68
CA LYS A 2 -10.89 0.27 20.83
C LYS A 2 -11.50 -0.59 19.70
N TYR A 3 -12.52 -0.09 18.98
CA TYR A 3 -13.14 -0.81 17.85
C TYR A 3 -12.36 -0.69 16.53
N ARG A 4 -11.54 0.36 16.36
CA ARG A 4 -10.82 0.60 15.09
C ARG A 4 -9.58 -0.30 14.96
N GLU A 5 -8.99 -0.69 16.09
CA GLU A 5 -7.88 -1.65 16.17
C GLU A 5 -8.35 -3.11 15.97
N GLY A 6 -9.57 -3.44 16.40
CA GLY A 6 -10.13 -4.78 16.29
C GLY A 6 -10.22 -5.30 14.85
N TRP A 7 -10.57 -4.45 13.89
CA TRP A 7 -10.63 -4.81 12.47
C TRP A 7 -9.24 -5.09 11.87
N VAL A 8 -8.20 -4.38 12.33
CA VAL A 8 -6.82 -4.61 11.87
C VAL A 8 -6.31 -5.93 12.41
N VAL A 9 -6.55 -6.22 13.68
CA VAL A 9 -6.19 -7.51 14.31
C VAL A 9 -6.94 -8.66 13.64
N LEU A 10 -8.23 -8.50 13.35
CA LEU A 10 -9.02 -9.49 12.62
C LEU A 10 -8.49 -9.73 11.20
N ALA A 11 -8.16 -8.66 10.47
CA ALA A 11 -7.53 -8.77 9.15
C ALA A 11 -6.19 -9.51 9.21
N PHE A 12 -5.38 -9.24 10.25
CA PHE A 12 -4.10 -9.91 10.47
C PHE A 12 -4.27 -11.39 10.80
N ILE A 13 -5.27 -11.75 11.61
CA ILE A 13 -5.63 -13.14 11.90
C ILE A 13 -6.12 -13.85 10.63
N ILE A 14 -6.90 -13.18 9.78
CA ILE A 14 -7.34 -13.74 8.49
C ILE A 14 -6.15 -13.99 7.56
N ILE A 15 -5.16 -13.08 7.51
CA ILE A 15 -3.91 -13.27 6.75
C ILE A 15 -3.13 -14.48 7.29
N LEU A 16 -2.94 -14.55 8.60
CA LEU A 16 -2.25 -15.67 9.25
C LEU A 16 -2.99 -17.01 9.04
N THR A 17 -4.31 -16.99 9.08
CA THR A 17 -5.13 -18.19 8.88
C THR A 17 -5.09 -18.64 7.42
N ALA A 18 -5.06 -17.71 6.46
CA ALA A 18 -4.90 -18.02 5.03
C ALA A 18 -3.54 -18.66 4.69
N ILE A 19 -2.51 -18.45 5.52
CA ILE A 19 -1.22 -19.16 5.41
C ILE A 19 -1.37 -20.63 5.83
N ILE A 20 -2.15 -20.91 6.88
CA ILE A 20 -2.26 -22.23 7.49
C ILE A 20 -3.32 -23.10 6.76
N VAL A 21 -4.45 -22.51 6.37
CA VAL A 21 -5.60 -23.22 5.81
C VAL A 21 -5.51 -23.25 4.28
N PRO A 22 -5.56 -24.43 3.63
CA PRO A 22 -5.68 -24.52 2.18
C PRO A 22 -7.04 -23.98 1.75
N ILE A 23 -7.05 -22.77 1.18
CA ILE A 23 -8.23 -22.19 0.52
C ILE A 23 -8.56 -23.08 -0.70
N PRO A 24 -9.83 -23.31 -1.08
CA PRO A 24 -10.21 -23.98 -2.33
C PRO A 24 -10.15 -23.05 -3.57
N ALA A 25 -9.97 -23.60 -4.78
CA ALA A 25 -9.59 -22.81 -5.98
C ALA A 25 -10.66 -21.79 -6.32
N PHE A 26 -11.91 -22.24 -6.24
CA PHE A 26 -13.10 -21.43 -6.41
C PHE A 26 -13.16 -20.22 -5.49
N LEU A 27 -12.83 -20.40 -4.20
CA LEU A 27 -12.85 -19.29 -3.24
C LEU A 27 -11.71 -18.32 -3.50
N LEU A 28 -10.54 -18.82 -3.92
CA LEU A 28 -9.40 -17.99 -4.30
C LEU A 28 -9.75 -17.09 -5.50
N ASP A 29 -10.37 -17.65 -6.53
CA ASP A 29 -10.82 -16.88 -7.70
C ASP A 29 -11.83 -15.78 -7.32
N ILE A 30 -12.82 -16.09 -6.47
CA ILE A 30 -13.78 -15.08 -6.00
C ILE A 30 -13.07 -13.95 -5.25
N LEU A 31 -12.15 -14.29 -4.34
CA LEU A 31 -11.44 -13.29 -3.55
C LEU A 31 -10.48 -12.44 -4.42
N LEU A 32 -9.83 -13.05 -5.42
CA LEU A 32 -9.04 -12.31 -6.40
C LEU A 32 -9.92 -11.36 -7.23
N ALA A 33 -11.08 -11.81 -7.72
CA ALA A 33 -12.02 -10.97 -8.45
C ALA A 33 -12.49 -9.77 -7.62
N ILE A 34 -12.79 -9.99 -6.34
CA ILE A 34 -13.13 -8.92 -5.39
C ILE A 34 -11.95 -7.97 -5.21
N SER A 35 -10.73 -8.48 -5.07
CA SER A 35 -9.53 -7.66 -4.89
C SER A 35 -9.25 -6.77 -6.11
N ILE A 36 -9.39 -7.31 -7.33
CA ILE A 36 -9.24 -6.57 -8.58
C ILE A 36 -10.34 -5.51 -8.71
N THR A 37 -11.60 -5.89 -8.50
CA THR A 37 -12.74 -4.97 -8.53
C THR A 37 -12.61 -3.84 -7.52
N PHE A 38 -12.20 -4.17 -6.29
CA PHE A 38 -11.94 -3.18 -5.25
C PHE A 38 -10.80 -2.23 -5.64
N SER A 39 -9.70 -2.77 -6.17
CA SER A 39 -8.57 -1.95 -6.64
C SER A 39 -9.02 -0.97 -7.74
N LEU A 40 -9.85 -1.43 -8.67
CA LEU A 40 -10.38 -0.62 -9.76
C LEU A 40 -11.38 0.43 -9.25
N ALA A 41 -12.24 0.06 -8.29
CA ALA A 41 -13.18 0.99 -7.66
C ALA A 41 -12.43 2.11 -6.92
N VAL A 42 -11.36 1.78 -6.20
CA VAL A 42 -10.49 2.78 -5.55
C VAL A 42 -9.82 3.68 -6.59
N LEU A 43 -9.32 3.12 -7.70
CA LEU A 43 -8.73 3.89 -8.79
C LEU A 43 -9.73 4.90 -9.39
N VAL A 44 -10.94 4.44 -9.69
CA VAL A 44 -12.02 5.29 -10.20
C VAL A 44 -12.37 6.37 -9.17
N LEU A 45 -12.52 6.00 -7.90
CA LEU A 45 -12.79 6.94 -6.81
C LEU A 45 -11.73 8.05 -6.75
N THR A 46 -10.45 7.73 -6.90
CA THR A 46 -9.37 8.74 -6.93
C THR A 46 -9.50 9.77 -8.04
N PHE A 47 -10.05 9.42 -9.21
CA PHE A 47 -10.29 10.41 -10.27
C PHE A 47 -11.40 11.40 -9.93
N PHE A 48 -12.28 11.07 -9.00
CA PHE A 48 -13.39 11.92 -8.58
C PHE A 48 -13.12 12.74 -7.31
N VAL A 49 -11.97 12.55 -6.65
CA VAL A 49 -11.60 13.32 -5.44
C VAL A 49 -11.35 14.78 -5.81
N ARG A 50 -12.12 15.69 -5.21
CA ARG A 50 -12.05 17.13 -5.52
C ARG A 50 -11.40 17.95 -4.41
N THR A 51 -11.38 17.46 -3.17
CA THR A 51 -10.84 18.19 -2.03
C THR A 51 -9.85 17.38 -1.20
N PRO A 52 -8.79 18.00 -0.64
CA PRO A 52 -7.81 17.33 0.22
C PRO A 52 -8.40 16.65 1.46
N LEU A 53 -9.57 17.11 1.94
CA LEU A 53 -10.24 16.55 3.12
C LEU A 53 -10.75 15.11 2.88
N GLU A 54 -11.15 14.81 1.64
CA GLU A 54 -11.57 13.46 1.20
C GLU A 54 -10.40 12.47 1.19
N LEU A 55 -9.15 12.96 1.12
CA LEU A 55 -7.96 12.12 1.22
C LEU A 55 -7.70 11.63 2.65
N SER A 56 -8.37 12.14 3.68
CA SER A 56 -8.14 11.66 5.07
C SER A 56 -8.53 10.19 5.29
N SER A 57 -9.56 9.71 4.57
CA SER A 57 -9.98 8.30 4.60
C SER A 57 -9.18 7.42 3.63
N PHE A 58 -8.49 8.03 2.66
CA PHE A 58 -7.80 7.33 1.58
C PHE A 58 -6.65 6.41 2.07
N PRO A 59 -5.76 6.82 2.99
CA PRO A 59 -4.74 5.94 3.56
C PRO A 59 -5.31 4.68 4.20
N THR A 60 -6.46 4.79 4.86
CA THR A 60 -7.09 3.64 5.54
C THR A 60 -7.66 2.65 4.53
N ILE A 61 -8.31 3.15 3.48
CA ILE A 61 -8.83 2.33 2.38
C ILE A 61 -7.69 1.59 1.66
N LEU A 62 -6.59 2.30 1.38
CA LEU A 62 -5.40 1.70 0.79
C LEU A 62 -4.75 0.66 1.71
N LEU A 63 -4.67 0.91 3.02
CA LEU A 63 -4.13 -0.05 3.99
C LEU A 63 -4.93 -1.36 3.99
N ILE A 64 -6.26 -1.28 4.01
CA ILE A 64 -7.12 -2.46 3.97
C ILE A 64 -6.96 -3.20 2.63
N GLY A 65 -6.96 -2.47 1.51
CA GLY A 65 -6.78 -3.05 0.18
C GLY A 65 -5.42 -3.74 0.00
N THR A 66 -4.36 -3.14 0.52
CA THR A 66 -3.00 -3.69 0.46
C THR A 66 -2.86 -4.93 1.34
N LEU A 67 -3.43 -4.93 2.55
CA LEU A 67 -3.47 -6.10 3.41
C LEU A 67 -4.24 -7.27 2.78
N LEU A 68 -5.40 -6.99 2.17
CA LEU A 68 -6.16 -7.98 1.41
C LEU A 68 -5.31 -8.56 0.26
N ARG A 69 -4.68 -7.70 -0.55
CA ARG A 69 -3.79 -8.14 -1.64
C ARG A 69 -2.64 -9.00 -1.13
N LEU A 70 -1.98 -8.61 -0.05
CA LEU A 70 -0.88 -9.37 0.54
C LEU A 70 -1.34 -10.76 0.97
N SER A 71 -2.48 -10.86 1.65
CA SER A 71 -3.11 -12.13 2.04
C SER A 71 -3.30 -13.07 0.86
N LEU A 72 -3.92 -12.55 -0.21
CA LEU A 72 -4.28 -13.34 -1.38
C LEU A 72 -3.06 -13.78 -2.18
N ASN A 73 -2.05 -12.93 -2.30
CA ASN A 73 -0.80 -13.29 -2.96
C ASN A 73 -0.08 -14.44 -2.22
N ILE A 74 -0.05 -14.41 -0.89
CA ILE A 74 0.55 -15.49 -0.10
C ILE A 74 -0.27 -16.78 -0.24
N ALA A 75 -1.59 -16.69 -0.14
CA ALA A 75 -2.47 -17.85 -0.31
C ALA A 75 -2.37 -18.46 -1.73
N ALA A 76 -2.30 -17.62 -2.76
CA ALA A 76 -2.11 -18.03 -4.15
C ALA A 76 -0.75 -18.69 -4.37
N ALA A 77 0.33 -18.05 -3.93
CA ALA A 77 1.67 -18.62 -4.04
C ALA A 77 1.76 -19.99 -3.35
N ARG A 78 1.24 -20.10 -2.13
CA ARG A 78 1.17 -21.39 -1.43
C ARG A 78 0.38 -22.43 -2.21
N ARG A 79 -0.80 -22.07 -2.72
CA ARG A 79 -1.63 -22.99 -3.52
C ARG A 79 -0.90 -23.47 -4.77
N ILE A 80 -0.28 -22.57 -5.51
CA ILE A 80 0.51 -22.87 -6.71
C ILE A 80 1.65 -23.84 -6.36
N LEU A 81 2.33 -23.64 -5.24
CA LEU A 81 3.44 -24.50 -4.82
C LEU A 81 2.98 -25.89 -4.33
N LEU A 82 1.83 -26.00 -3.64
CA LEU A 82 1.32 -27.28 -3.15
C LEU A 82 0.58 -28.10 -4.22
N TYR A 83 -0.23 -27.44 -5.04
CA TYR A 83 -1.15 -28.10 -5.97
C TYR A 83 -0.78 -27.88 -7.44
N GLY A 84 0.23 -27.07 -7.76
CA GLY A 84 0.64 -26.80 -9.14
C GLY A 84 1.12 -28.04 -9.91
N HIS A 85 1.50 -29.11 -9.20
CA HIS A 85 1.78 -30.42 -9.78
C HIS A 85 0.53 -31.08 -10.42
N GLU A 86 -0.67 -30.80 -9.90
CA GLU A 86 -1.93 -31.41 -10.34
C GLU A 86 -2.48 -30.79 -11.65
N GLY A 87 -1.82 -29.76 -12.19
CA GLY A 87 -2.16 -29.09 -13.44
C GLY A 87 -2.32 -27.58 -13.31
N THR A 88 -2.39 -26.87 -14.44
CA THR A 88 -2.54 -25.38 -14.47
C THR A 88 -3.83 -24.89 -13.83
N HIS A 89 -4.90 -25.69 -13.91
CA HIS A 89 -6.20 -25.42 -13.27
C HIS A 89 -6.13 -25.38 -11.75
N ALA A 90 -5.12 -26.02 -11.13
CA ALA A 90 -5.02 -26.10 -9.68
C ALA A 90 -4.71 -24.75 -9.02
N ALA A 91 -4.22 -23.77 -9.78
CA ALA A 91 -3.97 -22.41 -9.29
C ALA A 91 -5.26 -21.56 -9.16
N GLY A 92 -6.32 -21.90 -9.89
CA GLY A 92 -7.52 -21.07 -10.08
C GLY A 92 -7.60 -20.50 -11.50
N HIS A 93 -8.81 -20.29 -12.00
CA HIS A 93 -9.06 -19.86 -13.37
C HIS A 93 -8.58 -18.44 -13.65
N ILE A 94 -8.60 -17.55 -12.65
CA ILE A 94 -8.09 -16.18 -12.84
C ILE A 94 -6.58 -16.21 -13.02
N ILE A 95 -5.87 -16.98 -12.20
CA ILE A 95 -4.41 -17.09 -12.26
C ILE A 95 -3.98 -17.78 -13.55
N GLU A 96 -4.65 -18.87 -13.92
CA GLU A 96 -4.39 -19.58 -15.17
C GLU A 96 -4.64 -18.71 -16.41
N GLY A 97 -5.75 -17.97 -16.43
CA GLY A 97 -6.07 -17.04 -17.50
C GLY A 97 -5.03 -15.94 -17.64
N PHE A 98 -4.62 -15.32 -16.52
CA PHE A 98 -3.55 -14.32 -16.51
C PHE A 98 -2.21 -14.91 -16.94
N GLY A 99 -1.85 -16.10 -16.46
CA GLY A 99 -0.61 -16.78 -16.82
C GLY A 99 -0.54 -17.06 -18.32
N THR A 100 -1.61 -17.62 -18.89
CA THR A 100 -1.70 -17.90 -20.33
C THR A 100 -1.65 -16.62 -21.15
N PHE A 101 -2.31 -15.55 -20.69
CA PHE A 101 -2.29 -14.25 -21.35
C PHE A 101 -0.90 -13.60 -21.37
N VAL A 102 -0.16 -13.68 -20.26
CA VAL A 102 1.18 -13.08 -20.14
C VAL A 102 2.24 -13.89 -20.89
N VAL A 103 2.17 -15.22 -20.79
CA VAL A 103 3.15 -16.14 -21.37
C VAL A 103 2.89 -16.35 -22.87
N GLY A 104 1.66 -16.18 -23.35
CA GLY A 104 1.32 -16.30 -24.77
C GLY A 104 1.60 -17.68 -25.38
N GLY A 105 1.76 -18.71 -24.53
CA GLY A 105 2.16 -20.06 -24.93
C GLY A 105 3.68 -20.33 -24.96
N ASP A 106 4.52 -19.30 -24.76
CA ASP A 106 5.98 -19.44 -24.71
C ASP A 106 6.54 -19.04 -23.34
N VAL A 107 7.02 -20.03 -22.60
CA VAL A 107 7.61 -19.85 -21.25
C VAL A 107 8.78 -18.87 -21.25
N VAL A 108 9.56 -18.78 -22.33
CA VAL A 108 10.68 -17.84 -22.48
C VAL A 108 10.15 -16.41 -22.55
N VAL A 109 9.10 -16.17 -23.32
CA VAL A 109 8.44 -14.86 -23.38
C VAL A 109 7.90 -14.48 -22.00
N GLY A 110 7.25 -15.42 -21.32
CA GLY A 110 6.79 -15.24 -19.94
C GLY A 110 7.90 -14.83 -18.97
N LEU A 111 9.06 -15.49 -19.04
CA LEU A 111 10.22 -15.17 -18.20
C LEU A 111 10.78 -13.77 -18.48
N ILE A 112 10.87 -13.38 -19.75
CA ILE A 112 11.34 -12.05 -20.15
C ILE A 112 10.39 -10.97 -19.62
N VAL A 113 9.08 -11.15 -19.80
CA VAL A 113 8.06 -10.22 -19.30
C VAL A 113 8.11 -10.13 -17.77
N PHE A 114 8.27 -11.25 -17.08
CA PHE A 114 8.43 -11.29 -15.63
C PHE A 114 9.66 -10.48 -15.15
N LEU A 115 10.82 -10.64 -15.81
CA LEU A 115 12.02 -9.86 -15.50
C LEU A 115 11.82 -8.37 -15.72
N ILE A 116 11.15 -7.98 -16.81
CA ILE A 116 10.79 -6.57 -17.07
C ILE A 116 9.93 -6.03 -15.92
N PHE A 117 8.90 -6.76 -15.50
CA PHE A 117 8.05 -6.35 -14.39
C PHE A 117 8.80 -6.19 -13.07
N ILE A 118 9.73 -7.10 -12.74
CA ILE A 118 10.59 -6.98 -11.56
C ILE A 118 11.41 -5.71 -11.63
N VAL A 119 12.09 -5.47 -12.76
CA VAL A 119 12.97 -4.30 -12.94
C VAL A 119 12.17 -3.01 -12.84
N ILE A 120 11.02 -2.93 -13.51
CA ILE A 120 10.15 -1.75 -13.45
C ILE A 120 9.65 -1.53 -12.02
N ASN A 121 9.15 -2.55 -11.34
CA ASN A 121 8.67 -2.41 -9.96
C ASN A 121 9.78 -1.90 -9.05
N PHE A 122 10.98 -2.47 -9.16
CA PHE A 122 12.10 -2.04 -8.33
C PHE A 122 12.52 -0.60 -8.64
N ILE A 123 12.84 -0.28 -9.89
CA ILE A 123 13.33 1.05 -10.28
C ILE A 123 12.30 2.14 -9.98
N VAL A 124 11.02 1.93 -10.34
CA VAL A 124 9.98 2.95 -10.17
C VAL A 124 9.71 3.21 -8.69
N ILE A 125 9.60 2.16 -7.87
CA ILE A 125 9.34 2.32 -6.43
C ILE A 125 10.53 3.03 -5.76
N THR A 126 11.76 2.60 -6.03
CA THR A 126 12.95 3.21 -5.43
C THR A 126 13.10 4.68 -5.84
N ARG A 127 12.98 5.00 -7.13
CA ARG A 127 13.09 6.38 -7.63
C ARG A 127 11.93 7.27 -7.18
N GLY A 128 10.73 6.72 -7.09
CA GLY A 128 9.56 7.43 -6.57
C GLY A 128 9.72 7.77 -5.08
N ALA A 129 10.14 6.80 -4.28
CA ALA A 129 10.39 6.99 -2.85
C ALA A 129 11.50 8.03 -2.59
N GLU A 130 12.60 7.97 -3.35
CA GLU A 130 13.73 8.92 -3.27
C GLU A 130 13.25 10.37 -3.42
N ARG A 131 12.46 10.67 -4.46
CA ARG A 131 11.92 12.01 -4.71
C ARG A 131 10.94 12.47 -3.63
N ILE A 132 10.07 11.58 -3.15
CA ILE A 132 9.11 11.93 -2.08
C ILE A 132 9.86 12.26 -0.79
N SER A 133 10.90 11.48 -0.44
CA SER A 133 11.73 11.73 0.74
C SER A 133 12.51 13.04 0.65
N GLU A 134 13.09 13.37 -0.50
CA GLU A 134 13.77 14.65 -0.72
C GLU A 134 12.81 15.83 -0.50
N VAL A 135 11.62 15.74 -1.10
CA VAL A 135 10.61 16.80 -1.02
C VAL A 135 10.05 16.93 0.40
N ALA A 136 9.80 15.82 1.10
CA ALA A 136 9.36 15.85 2.50
C ALA A 136 10.41 16.46 3.43
N ALA A 137 11.70 16.14 3.23
CA ALA A 137 12.79 16.73 3.99
C ALA A 137 12.90 18.23 3.72
N ARG A 138 12.79 18.63 2.45
CA ARG A 138 12.84 20.03 2.05
C ARG A 138 11.65 20.81 2.57
N PHE A 139 10.43 20.28 2.52
CA PHE A 139 9.26 20.92 3.14
C PHE A 139 9.41 21.08 4.65
N THR A 140 10.05 20.12 5.32
CA THR A 140 10.31 20.21 6.76
C THR A 140 11.34 21.30 7.07
N LEU A 141 12.43 21.37 6.29
CA LEU A 141 13.47 22.40 6.40
C LEU A 141 12.94 23.79 6.06
N ASP A 142 12.19 23.93 4.96
CA ASP A 142 11.62 25.20 4.50
C ASP A 142 10.53 25.73 5.47
N ALA A 143 9.91 24.85 6.27
CA ALA A 143 8.96 25.26 7.31
C ALA A 143 9.63 25.77 8.61
N MET A 144 10.91 25.50 8.82
CA MET A 144 11.61 25.84 10.07
C MET A 144 11.72 27.37 10.31
N PRO A 145 12.08 28.22 9.31
CA PRO A 145 12.08 29.67 9.49
C PRO A 145 10.69 30.23 9.81
N GLY A 146 9.63 29.71 9.19
CA GLY A 146 8.26 30.14 9.48
C GLY A 146 7.84 29.84 10.91
N LYS A 147 8.19 28.66 11.43
CA LYS A 147 7.96 28.31 12.84
C LYS A 147 8.79 29.19 13.79
N GLN A 148 10.03 29.52 13.43
CA GLN A 148 10.84 30.44 14.22
C GLN A 148 10.25 31.86 14.21
N MET A 149 9.83 32.38 13.05
CA MET A 149 9.16 33.69 12.93
C MET A 149 7.87 33.77 13.75
N SER A 150 7.09 32.69 13.85
CA SER A 150 5.89 32.67 14.72
C SER A 150 6.25 32.76 16.20
N ILE A 151 7.34 32.13 16.65
CA ILE A 151 7.81 32.23 18.04
C ILE A 151 8.30 33.65 18.33
N ASP A 152 8.99 34.28 17.37
CA ASP A 152 9.48 35.65 17.50
C ASP A 152 8.35 36.67 17.53
N ALA A 153 7.29 36.45 16.76
CA ALA A 153 6.08 37.27 16.77
C ALA A 153 5.34 37.15 18.12
N ASP A 154 5.17 35.93 18.64
CA ASP A 154 4.54 35.70 19.94
C ASP A 154 5.34 36.36 21.09
N LEU A 155 6.68 36.28 21.04
CA LEU A 155 7.58 36.92 22.02
C LEU A 155 7.48 38.45 21.95
N ASN A 156 7.54 39.02 20.75
CA ASN A 156 7.43 40.48 20.55
C ASN A 156 6.04 41.02 20.93
N ALA A 157 4.99 40.21 20.82
CA ALA A 157 3.63 40.55 21.25
C ALA A 157 3.41 40.39 22.78
N GLY A 158 4.40 39.86 23.51
CA GLY A 158 4.28 39.61 24.95
C GLY A 158 3.38 38.43 25.32
N LEU A 159 3.04 37.55 24.36
CA LEU A 159 2.20 36.38 24.57
C LEU A 159 2.95 35.21 25.24
N ILE A 160 4.29 35.18 25.09
CA ILE A 160 5.18 34.17 25.67
C ILE A 160 6.40 34.83 26.31
N THR A 161 7.00 34.16 27.29
CA THR A 161 8.26 34.58 27.93
C THR A 161 9.50 34.14 27.14
N GLU A 162 10.66 34.73 27.43
CA GLU A 162 11.92 34.40 26.76
C GLU A 162 12.36 32.94 27.02
N GLU A 163 12.09 32.41 28.22
CA GLU A 163 12.30 30.99 28.54
C GLU A 163 11.38 30.06 27.73
N GLU A 164 10.10 30.43 27.57
CA GLU A 164 9.16 29.66 26.76
C GLU A 164 9.52 29.69 25.26
N ALA A 165 9.95 30.84 24.75
CA ALA A 165 10.43 30.99 23.39
C ALA A 165 11.65 30.11 23.12
N ARG A 166 12.61 30.07 24.06
CA ARG A 166 13.81 29.22 23.97
C ARG A 166 13.45 27.74 23.99
N SER A 167 12.58 27.32 24.91
CA SER A 167 12.11 25.93 24.98
C SER A 167 11.32 25.50 23.74
N ARG A 168 10.55 26.40 23.12
CA ARG A 168 9.83 26.11 21.87
C ARG A 168 10.78 25.94 20.68
N ARG A 169 11.84 26.75 20.58
CA ARG A 169 12.86 26.61 19.53
C ARG A 169 13.66 25.32 19.64
N GLU A 170 13.91 24.84 20.86
CA GLU A 170 14.58 23.55 21.11
C GLU A 170 13.73 22.32 20.72
N LYS A 171 12.40 22.50 20.56
CA LYS A 171 11.46 21.43 20.19
C LYS A 171 11.18 21.35 18.68
N LEU A 172 11.80 22.21 17.87
CA LEU A 172 11.66 22.28 16.40
C LEU A 172 12.67 21.39 15.68
#